data_AF-A0A9D8Y0B8-F1
#
_entry.id   AF-A0A9D8Y0B8-F1
#
_cell.length_a   1.000
_cell.length_b   1.000
_cell.length_c   1.000
_cell.angle_alpha   90.00
_cell.angle_beta   90.00
_cell.angle_gamma   90.00
#
_symmetry.space_group_name_H-M   'P 1'
#
loop_
_entity.id
_entity.type
_entity.pdbx_description
1 polymer ?
#
loop_
_entity_poly.entity_id
_entity_poly.type
_entity_poly.pdbx_seq_one_letter_code
_entity_poly.pdbx_strand_id
1 'polypeptide(L)'
;MATFLHNLMEGLRGREQFLEDKLSALEEAKADEQYVQEYRDLQNDLGNFKKRVADLQAEGKDFDEHFERKIKDDHRELEVRIDTWSKTWDTKH
;
A
#
# COMPACT_ATOMS: atom_id res chain seq x y z
N MET A 1 -15.79 -12.15 4.73
CA MET A 1 -14.42 -11.62 4.79
C MET A 1 -13.60 -11.82 3.53
N ALA A 2 -13.59 -13.01 2.89
CA ALA A 2 -12.69 -13.31 1.77
C ALA A 2 -12.73 -12.28 0.60
N THR A 3 -13.93 -11.80 0.22
CA THR A 3 -14.09 -10.81 -0.86
C THR A 3 -13.51 -9.44 -0.52
N PHE A 4 -13.60 -8.98 0.74
CA PHE A 4 -13.02 -7.70 1.16
C PHE A 4 -11.49 -7.73 1.06
N LEU A 5 -10.87 -8.79 1.57
CA LEU A 5 -9.41 -8.97 1.51
C LEU A 5 -8.92 -9.18 0.08
N HIS A 6 -9.69 -9.89 -0.75
CA HIS A 6 -9.39 -10.00 -2.18
C HIS A 6 -9.36 -8.61 -2.86
N ASN A 7 -10.41 -7.81 -2.66
CA ASN A 7 -10.49 -6.46 -3.21
C ASN A 7 -9.38 -5.53 -2.68
N LEU A 8 -9.00 -5.67 -1.41
CA LEU A 8 -7.87 -4.95 -0.83
C LEU A 8 -6.56 -5.34 -1.54
N MET A 9 -6.30 -6.63 -1.71
CA MET A 9 -5.07 -7.12 -2.36
C MET A 9 -4.99 -6.67 -3.83
N GLU A 10 -6.11 -6.69 -4.55
CA GLU A 10 -6.19 -6.11 -5.90
C GLU A 10 -5.94 -4.59 -5.88
N GLY A 11 -6.54 -3.88 -4.93
CA GLY A 11 -6.31 -2.45 -4.74
C GLY A 11 -4.86 -2.10 -4.39
N LEU A 12 -4.19 -2.92 -3.59
CA LEU A 12 -2.77 -2.77 -3.27
C LEU A 12 -1.91 -2.99 -4.52
N ARG A 13 -2.21 -4.03 -5.30
CA ARG A 13 -1.53 -4.31 -6.56
C ARG A 13 -1.69 -3.18 -7.58
N GLY A 14 -2.88 -2.60 -7.70
CA GLY A 14 -3.12 -1.45 -8.57
C GLY A 14 -2.31 -0.21 -8.16
N ARG A 15 -2.15 0.01 -6.85
CA ARG A 15 -1.31 1.11 -6.32
C ARG A 15 0.17 0.86 -6.54
N GLU A 16 0.64 -0.38 -6.38
CA GLU A 16 2.03 -0.75 -6.73
C GLU A 16 2.33 -0.46 -8.20
N GLN A 17 1.44 -0.86 -9.11
CA GLN A 17 1.59 -0.60 -10.55
C GLN A 17 1.61 0.91 -10.84
N PHE A 18 0.71 1.66 -10.22
CA PHE A 18 0.69 3.12 -10.37
C PHE A 18 2.00 3.77 -9.92
N LEU A 19 2.57 3.33 -8.79
CA LEU A 19 3.85 3.85 -8.30
C LEU A 19 5.00 3.49 -9.23
N GLU A 20 5.02 2.28 -9.78
CA GLU A 20 6.01 1.84 -10.76
C GLU A 20 5.97 2.67 -12.06
N ASP A 21 4.77 2.88 -12.60
CA ASP A 21 4.57 3.71 -13.79
C ASP A 21 4.99 5.17 -13.53
N LYS A 22 4.68 5.70 -12.34
CA LYS A 22 5.07 7.06 -11.94
C LYS A 22 6.56 7.19 -11.74
N LEU A 23 7.19 6.22 -11.10
CA LEU A 23 8.63 6.20 -10.89
C LEU A 23 9.36 6.20 -12.24
N SER A 24 8.93 5.35 -13.17
CA SER A 24 9.48 5.31 -14.52
C SER A 24 9.38 6.66 -15.22
N ALA A 25 8.21 7.32 -15.14
CA ALA A 25 8.02 8.65 -15.72
C ALA A 25 8.89 9.74 -15.04
N LEU A 26 9.13 9.66 -13.74
CA LEU A 26 9.99 10.59 -13.00
C LEU A 26 11.47 10.40 -13.39
N GLU A 27 11.92 9.16 -13.55
CA GLU A 27 13.28 8.83 -13.99
C GLU A 27 13.53 9.31 -15.42
N GLU A 28 12.58 9.10 -16.34
CA GLU A 28 12.65 9.61 -17.72
C GLU A 28 12.67 11.15 -17.76
N ALA A 29 11.88 11.81 -16.91
CA ALA A 29 11.83 13.26 -16.82
C ALA A 29 13.08 13.87 -16.14
N LYS A 30 14.01 13.04 -15.64
CA LYS A 30 15.14 13.48 -14.80
C LYS A 30 14.66 14.38 -13.66
N ALA A 31 13.57 13.96 -13.01
CA ALA A 31 13.09 14.61 -11.80
C ALA A 31 14.18 14.56 -10.71
N ASP A 32 14.05 15.43 -9.72
CA ASP A 32 14.99 15.48 -8.61
C ASP A 32 15.10 14.10 -7.92
N GLU A 33 16.34 13.68 -7.70
CA GLU A 33 16.72 12.37 -7.17
C GLU A 33 16.08 12.10 -5.81
N GLN A 34 15.85 13.14 -5.00
CA GLN A 34 15.14 13.01 -3.74
C GLN A 34 13.71 12.50 -3.96
N TYR A 35 13.00 12.96 -4.99
CA TYR A 35 11.64 12.50 -5.28
C TYR A 35 11.61 11.09 -5.83
N VAL A 36 12.54 10.76 -6.72
CA VAL A 36 12.69 9.38 -7.21
C VAL A 36 12.88 8.44 -6.01
N GLN A 37 13.70 8.86 -5.04
CA GLN A 37 13.91 8.09 -3.82
C GLN A 37 12.66 8.02 -2.95
N GLU A 38 11.91 9.11 -2.75
CA GLU A 38 10.68 9.09 -1.96
C GLU A 38 9.60 8.16 -2.56
N TYR A 39 9.48 8.12 -3.89
CA TYR A 39 8.57 7.20 -4.57
C TYR A 39 9.03 5.74 -4.44
N ARG A 40 10.34 5.47 -4.53
CA ARG A 40 10.90 4.12 -4.27
C ARG A 40 10.65 3.67 -2.83
N ASP A 41 10.85 4.56 -1.87
CA ASP A 41 10.62 4.27 -0.46
C ASP A 41 9.14 3.98 -0.22
N LEU A 42 8.23 4.77 -0.81
CA LEU A 42 6.80 4.52 -0.75
C LEU A 42 6.41 3.17 -1.36
N GLN A 43 6.99 2.79 -2.49
CA GLN A 43 6.76 1.48 -3.11
C GLN A 43 7.22 0.34 -2.20
N ASN A 44 8.40 0.47 -1.59
CA ASN A 44 8.93 -0.51 -0.63
C ASN A 44 8.03 -0.64 0.60
N ASP A 45 7.59 0.47 1.17
CA ASP A 45 6.73 0.48 2.35
C ASP A 45 5.35 -0.11 2.07
N LEU A 46 4.78 0.18 0.89
CA LEU A 46 3.52 -0.41 0.45
C LEU A 46 3.66 -1.94 0.27
N GLY A 47 4.77 -2.40 -0.30
CA GLY A 47 5.08 -3.83 -0.42
C GLY A 47 5.22 -4.53 0.93
N ASN A 48 5.89 -3.87 1.88
CA ASN A 48 6.02 -4.37 3.26
C ASN A 48 4.66 -4.45 3.97
N PHE A 49 3.82 -3.42 3.82
CA PHE A 49 2.46 -3.41 4.36
C PHE A 49 1.61 -4.56 3.78
N LYS A 50 1.61 -4.72 2.45
CA LYS A 50 0.91 -5.80 1.76
C LYS A 50 1.36 -7.17 2.28
N LYS A 51 2.66 -7.38 2.46
CA LYS A 51 3.20 -8.62 3.01
C LYS A 51 2.69 -8.86 4.44
N ARG A 52 2.74 -7.84 5.30
CA ARG A 52 2.23 -7.92 6.68
C ARG A 52 0.74 -8.28 6.73
N VAL A 53 -0.09 -7.67 5.89
CA VAL A 53 -1.52 -7.99 5.79
C VAL A 53 -1.74 -9.42 5.31
N ALA A 54 -0.98 -9.88 4.32
CA ALA A 54 -1.06 -11.26 3.83
C ALA A 54 -0.63 -12.29 4.88
N ASP A 55 0.41 -11.99 5.65
CA ASP A 55 0.91 -12.85 6.74
C ASP A 55 -0.15 -12.93 7.87
N LEU A 56 -0.69 -11.80 8.31
CA LEU A 56 -1.75 -11.74 9.32
C LEU A 56 -3.02 -12.49 8.88
N GLN A 57 -3.37 -12.38 7.59
CA GLN A 57 -4.45 -13.15 6.99
C GLN A 57 -4.16 -14.65 7.00
N ALA A 58 -2.95 -15.07 6.64
CA ALA A 58 -2.56 -16.49 6.62
C ALA A 58 -2.56 -17.09 8.04
N GLU A 59 -2.21 -16.30 9.05
CA GLU A 59 -2.29 -16.68 10.46
C GLU A 59 -3.74 -16.78 10.97
N GLY A 60 -4.73 -16.27 10.23
CA GLY A 60 -6.14 -16.28 10.62
C GLY A 60 -6.43 -15.44 11.85
N LYS A 61 -5.53 -14.50 12.20
CA LYS A 61 -5.67 -13.64 13.37
C LYS A 61 -6.51 -12.41 13.05
N ASP A 62 -7.07 -11.85 14.11
CA ASP A 62 -7.66 -10.53 14.05
C ASP A 62 -6.54 -9.50 13.87
N PHE A 63 -6.78 -8.54 12.99
CA PHE A 63 -5.85 -7.44 12.75
C PHE A 63 -6.59 -6.16 12.45
N ASP A 64 -5.93 -5.05 12.77
CA ASP A 64 -6.35 -3.68 12.48
C ASP A 64 -5.09 -2.93 12.07
N GLU A 65 -4.87 -2.86 10.76
CA GLU A 65 -3.65 -2.38 10.13
C GLU A 65 -3.96 -1.11 9.35
N HIS A 66 -3.13 -0.10 9.58
CA HIS A 66 -3.23 1.20 8.95
C HIS A 66 -1.92 1.56 8.25
N PHE A 67 -2.04 2.13 7.05
CA PHE A 67 -0.94 2.66 6.27
C PHE A 67 -1.29 4.05 5.77
N GLU A 68 -0.50 5.04 6.18
CA GLU A 68 -0.58 6.39 5.65
C GLU A 68 0.81 6.88 5.29
N ARG A 69 0.94 7.41 4.07
CA ARG A 69 2.13 8.13 3.65
C ARG A 69 1.78 9.26 2.71
N LYS A 70 2.51 10.36 2.85
CA LYS A 70 2.33 11.58 2.08
C LYS A 70 3.67 12.04 1.53
N ILE A 71 3.71 12.29 0.24
CA ILE A 71 4.83 12.87 -0.50
C ILE A 71 4.35 14.22 -1.01
N LYS A 72 5.10 15.28 -0.72
CA LYS A 72 4.74 16.64 -1.12
C LYS A 72 5.90 17.30 -1.85
N ASP A 73 5.58 17.91 -2.97
CA ASP A 73 6.47 18.73 -3.80
C ASP A 73 5.84 20.11 -4.04
N ASP A 74 6.64 21.04 -4.56
CA ASP A 74 6.29 22.38 -5.01
C ASP A 74 5.14 22.37 -6.04
N HIS A 75 4.94 21.26 -6.75
CA HIS A 75 3.91 21.15 -7.78
C HIS A 75 2.95 19.97 -7.65
N ARG A 76 3.17 19.04 -6.70
CA ARG A 76 2.39 17.80 -6.60
C ARG A 76 2.30 17.30 -5.16
N GLU A 77 1.15 16.73 -4.81
CA GLU A 77 0.94 16.03 -3.54
C GLU A 77 0.44 14.62 -3.85
N LEU A 78 1.13 13.61 -3.34
CA LEU A 78 0.69 12.22 -3.37
C LEU A 78 0.40 11.79 -1.95
N GLU A 79 -0.82 11.33 -1.72
CA GLU A 79 -1.26 10.81 -0.43
C GLU A 79 -1.82 9.41 -0.61
N VAL A 80 -1.28 8.45 0.14
CA VAL A 80 -1.73 7.06 0.16
C VAL A 80 -2.20 6.75 1.56
N ARG A 81 -3.50 6.48 1.70
CA ARG A 81 -4.14 6.01 2.94
C ARG A 81 -4.83 4.68 2.69
N ILE A 82 -4.53 3.69 3.52
CA ILE A 82 -5.10 2.35 3.45
C ILE A 82 -5.40 1.89 4.88
N ASP A 83 -6.67 1.60 5.13
CA ASP A 83 -7.17 0.99 6.36
C ASP A 83 -7.63 -0.43 6.06
N THR A 84 -7.17 -1.41 6.83
CA THR A 84 -7.64 -2.78 6.72
C THR A 84 -7.77 -3.45 8.07
N TRP A 85 -8.85 -4.18 8.23
CA TRP A 85 -9.12 -4.91 9.45
C TRP A 85 -9.77 -6.25 9.15
N SER A 86 -9.54 -7.21 10.04
CA SER A 86 -10.19 -8.52 10.05
C SER A 86 -10.57 -8.86 11.49
N LYS A 87 -11.80 -9.32 11.68
CA LYS A 87 -12.29 -9.88 12.94
C LYS A 87 -12.88 -11.27 12.68
N THR A 88 -12.30 -12.29 13.27
CA THR A 88 -12.90 -13.61 13.35
C THR A 88 -14.06 -13.53 14.33
N TRP A 89 -15.28 -13.51 13.79
CA TRP A 89 -16.47 -13.69 14.61
C TRP A 89 -16.47 -15.14 15.10
N ASP A 90 -16.30 -15.35 16.40
CA ASP A 90 -16.44 -16.65 17.04
C ASP A 90 -17.91 -17.08 16.91
N THR A 91 -18.25 -17.77 15.82
CA THR A 91 -19.56 -18.43 15.65
C THR A 91 -19.63 -19.62 16.60
N LYS A 92 -19.90 -19.35 17.87
CA LYS A 92 -20.52 -20.30 18.79
C LYS A 92 -22.02 -20.04 18.85
N HIS A 93 -22.76 -20.75 18.01
CA HIS A 93 -24.15 -21.10 18.28
C HIS A 93 -24.42 -22.53 17.86
#